data_AF-A0A943LF52-F1
#
_entry.id   AF-A0A943LF52-F1
#
_cell.length_a   1.000
_cell.length_b   1.000
_cell.length_c   1.000
_cell.angle_alpha   90.00
_cell.angle_beta   90.00
_cell.angle_gamma   90.00
#
_symmetry.space_group_name_H-M   'P 1'
#
loop_
_entity.id
_entity.type
_entity.pdbx_description
1 polymer ?
#
loop_
_entity_poly.entity_id
_entity_poly.type
_entity_poly.pdbx_seq_one_letter_code
_entity_poly.pdbx_strand_id
1 'polypeptide(L)'
;MILLDRALKYCEDVVSGEEITTDEVRLQCQIFLDDYYTNQYSDEFEFCFSEKKLKKINNLLKLFNYATGFIAGKQVLEGLEGFQCLFLAAIFGWRYKKNKKKFRYRDVVLFIPRKNAKTFIIALVLLLLMLTEQTFSEFYSICIDRDLAKELRKAMAQLIEASPAIKKHFIVSDSEIGIIKCKITNSFYYPRTAKANKNNSIRPAAVCCDEVGAFTDNKNIQAMRKGQLSVLNPIMFKITTAYAESNSIMPEELEYDRAILEGTIDNKRLFCLLYYCNKEEVWEEEGLYKANPLRIEENYNEIRADRETAKIKTSEQEELFTKNFNIFLESNELNKYVNIKYWKKCSVNEIDFKGKEVVVGVDLSVTTDLTAVSMMYVEDGIIYCKSHGFLPEESLADRRESIDYRDYAEKGYCDLHKGMTVNYTKVEEYIRNIEEKYGCTIKSIVTDPMNAKELMERLSEDYDVILLKQTYTNLSPSTKEFRKKIYDKQVKYEANELLDWNMRNAITNKGKSDDEMLAKEDKNKQRIDMVAVLIFAYTEFVVPEEGYNAIDKLEEMDWG
;
A
#
# COMPACT_ATOMS: atom_id res chain seq x y z
N MET A 1 25.31 -14.29 -22.28
CA MET A 1 24.64 -15.40 -21.54
C MET A 1 23.33 -14.88 -21.00
N ILE A 2 22.16 -15.38 -21.47
CA ILE A 2 20.82 -14.80 -21.20
C ILE A 2 20.66 -14.30 -19.75
N LEU A 3 20.97 -15.15 -18.76
CA LEU A 3 20.81 -14.79 -17.35
C LEU A 3 21.64 -13.57 -16.91
N LEU A 4 22.91 -13.48 -17.34
CA LEU A 4 23.77 -12.35 -16.98
C LEU A 4 23.44 -11.12 -17.82
N ASP A 5 23.21 -11.31 -19.12
CA ASP A 5 22.91 -10.20 -20.03
C ASP A 5 21.64 -9.46 -19.58
N ARG A 6 20.60 -10.20 -19.19
CA ARG A 6 19.36 -9.62 -18.63
C ARG A 6 19.55 -9.01 -17.25
N ALA A 7 20.42 -9.58 -16.40
CA ALA A 7 20.72 -9.01 -15.09
C ALA A 7 21.44 -7.66 -15.20
N LEU A 8 22.47 -7.58 -16.05
CA LEU A 8 23.22 -6.34 -16.30
C LEU A 8 22.33 -5.29 -16.94
N LYS A 9 21.57 -5.67 -17.97
CA LYS A 9 20.61 -4.77 -18.61
C LYS A 9 19.61 -4.22 -17.58
N TYR A 10 19.01 -5.07 -16.75
CA TYR A 10 18.09 -4.60 -15.71
C TYR A 10 18.74 -3.57 -14.77
N CYS A 11 19.98 -3.82 -14.33
CA CYS A 11 20.69 -2.84 -13.51
C CYS A 11 20.97 -1.52 -14.24
N GLU A 12 21.35 -1.57 -15.51
CA GLU A 12 21.60 -0.40 -16.35
C GLU A 12 20.31 0.41 -16.57
N ASP A 13 19.20 -0.25 -16.89
CA ASP A 13 17.87 0.36 -17.06
C ASP A 13 17.40 1.01 -15.74
N VAL A 14 17.65 0.37 -14.59
CA VAL A 14 17.31 0.92 -13.25
C VAL A 14 18.15 2.15 -12.90
N VAL A 15 19.47 2.10 -13.16
CA VAL A 15 20.39 3.19 -12.81
C VAL A 15 20.19 4.41 -13.71
N SER A 16 19.89 4.19 -14.99
CA SER A 16 19.55 5.25 -15.95
C SER A 16 18.17 5.87 -15.72
N GLY A 17 17.29 5.18 -14.98
CA GLY A 17 15.91 5.61 -14.73
C GLY A 17 14.91 5.18 -15.78
N GLU A 18 15.31 4.34 -16.76
CA GLU A 18 14.39 3.71 -17.71
C GLU A 18 13.44 2.73 -17.01
N GLU A 19 13.93 2.01 -16.00
CA GLU A 19 13.14 1.10 -15.18
C GLU A 19 12.67 1.78 -13.88
N ILE A 20 11.36 1.99 -13.75
CA ILE A 20 10.76 2.62 -12.56
C ILE A 20 10.82 1.67 -11.36
N THR A 21 11.56 2.05 -10.33
CA THR A 21 11.70 1.27 -9.09
C THR A 21 12.06 2.17 -7.90
N THR A 22 12.27 1.55 -6.73
CA THR A 22 12.65 2.22 -5.48
C THR A 22 14.13 2.65 -5.50
N ASP A 23 14.46 3.64 -4.68
CA ASP A 23 15.83 4.13 -4.58
C ASP A 23 16.79 3.05 -4.05
N GLU A 24 16.32 2.19 -3.15
CA GLU A 24 17.09 1.06 -2.61
C GLU A 24 17.44 0.02 -3.68
N VAL A 25 16.51 -0.30 -4.59
CA VAL A 25 16.80 -1.19 -5.72
C VAL A 25 17.80 -0.52 -6.67
N ARG A 26 17.70 0.80 -6.88
CA ARG A 26 18.70 1.55 -7.66
C ARG A 26 20.09 1.48 -7.04
N LEU A 27 20.21 1.69 -5.72
CA LEU A 27 21.47 1.54 -5.00
C LEU A 27 22.02 0.12 -5.11
N GLN A 28 21.19 -0.91 -4.94
CA GLN A 28 21.63 -2.30 -5.08
C GLN A 28 22.12 -2.62 -6.51
N CYS A 29 21.46 -2.09 -7.53
CA CYS A 29 21.86 -2.23 -8.94
C CYS A 29 23.19 -1.52 -9.20
N GLN A 30 23.36 -0.30 -8.69
CA GLN A 30 24.61 0.46 -8.78
C GLN A 30 25.77 -0.33 -8.14
N ILE A 31 25.58 -0.82 -6.91
CA ILE A 31 26.57 -1.68 -6.22
C ILE A 31 26.92 -2.89 -7.07
N PHE A 32 25.92 -3.55 -7.69
CA PHE A 32 26.17 -4.72 -8.53
C PHE A 32 27.01 -4.38 -9.77
N LEU A 33 26.71 -3.27 -10.46
CA LEU A 33 27.44 -2.81 -11.63
C LEU A 33 28.85 -2.37 -11.28
N ASP A 34 29.02 -1.58 -10.22
CA ASP A 34 30.33 -1.14 -9.74
C ASP A 34 31.21 -2.33 -9.35
N ASP A 35 30.63 -3.30 -8.66
CA ASP A 35 31.34 -4.51 -8.31
C ASP A 35 31.73 -5.32 -9.55
N TYR A 36 30.82 -5.45 -10.52
CA TYR A 36 31.04 -6.24 -11.73
C TYR A 36 32.02 -5.57 -12.71
N TYR A 37 31.92 -4.27 -12.96
CA TYR A 37 32.79 -3.61 -13.94
C TYR A 37 34.09 -3.06 -13.33
N THR A 38 34.11 -2.76 -12.03
CA THR A 38 35.22 -2.02 -11.41
C THR A 38 35.83 -2.76 -10.23
N ASN A 39 35.08 -2.95 -9.12
CA ASN A 39 35.69 -3.35 -7.85
C ASN A 39 36.30 -4.74 -7.89
N GLN A 40 35.71 -5.70 -8.63
CA GLN A 40 36.27 -7.05 -8.71
C GLN A 40 37.70 -7.12 -9.27
N TYR A 41 38.15 -6.08 -9.97
CA TYR A 41 39.51 -5.98 -10.51
C TYR A 41 40.50 -5.31 -9.54
N SER A 42 40.04 -4.73 -8.43
CA SER A 42 40.89 -4.18 -7.37
C SER A 42 41.40 -5.26 -6.43
N ASP A 43 42.68 -5.22 -6.04
CA ASP A 43 43.30 -6.19 -5.13
C ASP A 43 42.68 -6.15 -3.71
N GLU A 44 42.16 -5.00 -3.29
CA GLU A 44 41.54 -4.82 -1.97
C GLU A 44 40.12 -5.42 -1.89
N PHE A 45 39.49 -5.66 -3.04
CA PHE A 45 38.14 -6.21 -3.07
C PHE A 45 38.16 -7.74 -2.99
N GLU A 46 37.48 -8.29 -1.98
CA GLU A 46 37.58 -9.72 -1.63
C GLU A 46 36.81 -10.67 -2.56
N PHE A 47 35.95 -10.13 -3.43
CA PHE A 47 35.00 -10.89 -4.22
C PHE A 47 35.30 -10.85 -5.73
N CYS A 48 34.87 -11.86 -6.45
CA CYS A 48 34.93 -11.92 -7.90
C CYS A 48 33.64 -12.54 -8.45
N PHE A 49 33.24 -12.10 -9.65
CA PHE A 49 32.10 -12.68 -10.34
C PHE A 49 32.53 -13.90 -11.14
N SER A 50 31.85 -15.03 -10.95
CA SER A 50 32.16 -16.27 -11.65
C SER A 50 31.15 -16.57 -12.75
N GLU A 51 31.40 -16.04 -13.94
CA GLU A 51 30.59 -16.34 -15.13
C GLU A 51 30.53 -17.84 -15.44
N LYS A 52 31.62 -18.57 -15.17
CA LYS A 52 31.65 -20.04 -15.31
C LYS A 52 30.62 -20.73 -14.41
N LYS A 53 30.47 -20.27 -13.16
CA LYS A 53 29.48 -20.82 -12.22
C LYS A 53 28.08 -20.41 -12.62
N LEU A 54 27.90 -19.14 -13.00
CA LEU A 54 26.62 -18.64 -13.45
C LEU A 54 26.15 -19.31 -14.75
N LYS A 55 27.05 -19.65 -15.67
CA LYS A 55 26.75 -20.42 -16.89
C LYS A 55 26.17 -21.80 -16.59
N LYS A 56 26.63 -22.45 -15.51
CA LYS A 56 26.01 -23.70 -15.04
C LYS A 56 24.56 -23.46 -14.64
N ILE A 57 24.28 -22.40 -13.89
CA ILE A 57 22.93 -22.04 -13.47
C ILE A 57 22.05 -21.67 -14.66
N ASN A 58 22.53 -20.81 -15.56
CA ASN A 58 21.87 -20.48 -16.81
C ASN A 58 21.46 -21.74 -17.58
N ASN A 59 22.34 -22.74 -17.69
CA ASN A 59 22.03 -23.99 -18.39
C ASN A 59 21.08 -24.89 -17.60
N LEU A 60 21.14 -24.91 -16.27
CA LEU A 60 20.18 -25.65 -15.45
C LEU A 60 18.77 -25.06 -15.58
N LEU A 61 18.64 -23.73 -15.63
CA LEU A 61 17.36 -23.04 -15.82
C LEU A 61 16.66 -23.45 -17.13
N LYS A 62 17.40 -23.88 -18.15
CA LYS A 62 16.82 -24.42 -19.40
C LYS A 62 16.10 -25.75 -19.22
N LEU A 63 16.38 -26.45 -18.11
CA LEU A 63 15.81 -27.75 -17.78
C LEU A 63 14.58 -27.65 -16.88
N PHE A 64 14.29 -26.45 -16.36
CA PHE A 64 13.10 -26.18 -15.58
C PHE A 64 12.01 -25.59 -16.47
N ASN A 65 10.77 -26.00 -16.22
CA ASN A 65 9.59 -25.37 -16.80
C ASN A 65 8.69 -24.78 -15.71
N TYR A 66 7.96 -23.72 -16.05
CA TYR A 66 6.92 -23.19 -15.19
C TYR A 66 5.82 -24.23 -15.00
N ALA A 67 5.34 -24.37 -13.76
CA ALA A 67 4.31 -25.35 -13.43
C ALA A 67 2.88 -24.79 -13.53
N THR A 68 2.72 -23.48 -13.39
CA THR A 68 1.42 -22.80 -13.27
C THR A 68 1.48 -21.43 -13.96
N GLY A 69 0.33 -20.76 -14.06
CA GLY A 69 0.17 -19.43 -14.67
C GLY A 69 0.11 -19.45 -16.21
N PHE A 70 0.04 -18.26 -16.82
CA PHE A 70 -0.08 -18.07 -18.27
C PHE A 70 1.09 -18.64 -19.09
N ILE A 71 2.20 -18.99 -18.41
CA ILE A 71 3.43 -19.50 -19.00
C ILE A 71 3.71 -20.96 -18.62
N ALA A 72 2.73 -21.68 -18.07
CA ALA A 72 2.87 -23.09 -17.70
C ALA A 72 3.42 -23.93 -18.87
N GLY A 73 4.37 -24.82 -18.56
CA GLY A 73 5.09 -25.64 -19.52
C GLY A 73 6.21 -24.94 -20.28
N LYS A 74 6.30 -23.60 -20.25
CA LYS A 74 7.41 -22.86 -20.88
C LYS A 74 8.68 -22.97 -20.05
N GLN A 75 9.82 -22.86 -20.73
CA GLN A 75 11.14 -22.92 -20.12
C GLN A 75 11.36 -21.73 -19.17
N VAL A 76 11.90 -21.99 -17.98
CA VAL A 76 12.12 -20.97 -16.94
C VAL A 76 13.06 -19.87 -17.41
N LEU A 77 14.21 -20.22 -18.01
CA LEU A 77 15.21 -19.21 -18.41
C LEU A 77 14.64 -18.10 -19.31
N GLU A 78 13.73 -18.44 -20.22
CA GLU A 78 13.17 -17.50 -21.19
C GLU A 78 12.13 -16.57 -20.56
N GLY A 79 11.39 -17.05 -19.55
CA GLY A 79 10.34 -16.31 -18.86
C GLY A 79 10.80 -15.56 -17.60
N LEU A 80 12.09 -15.55 -17.27
CA LEU A 80 12.61 -14.77 -16.15
C LEU A 80 12.64 -13.28 -16.49
N GLU A 81 12.07 -12.48 -15.58
CA GLU A 81 12.14 -11.02 -15.62
C GLU A 81 13.51 -10.49 -15.17
N GLY A 82 13.78 -9.22 -15.49
CA GLY A 82 15.07 -8.56 -15.23
C GLY A 82 15.52 -8.66 -13.77
N PHE A 83 14.64 -8.30 -12.82
CA PHE A 83 14.96 -8.38 -11.39
C PHE A 83 15.19 -9.82 -10.90
N GLN A 84 14.51 -10.81 -11.48
CA GLN A 84 14.71 -12.22 -11.15
C GLN A 84 16.06 -12.70 -11.68
N CYS A 85 16.47 -12.23 -12.85
CA CYS A 85 17.80 -12.47 -13.40
C CYS A 85 18.89 -11.88 -12.51
N LEU A 86 18.73 -10.62 -12.06
CA LEU A 86 19.62 -9.98 -11.08
C LEU A 86 19.70 -10.80 -9.79
N PHE A 87 18.56 -11.18 -9.21
CA PHE A 87 18.50 -11.97 -7.98
C PHE A 87 19.29 -13.29 -8.10
N LEU A 88 19.08 -14.03 -9.19
CA LEU A 88 19.81 -15.29 -9.47
C LEU A 88 21.30 -15.04 -9.75
N ALA A 89 21.63 -14.00 -10.50
CA ALA A 89 23.01 -13.62 -10.81
C ALA A 89 23.78 -13.22 -9.55
N ALA A 90 23.15 -12.49 -8.63
CA ALA A 90 23.74 -12.10 -7.37
C ALA A 90 24.09 -13.32 -6.51
N ILE A 91 23.13 -14.21 -6.28
CA ILE A 91 23.30 -15.40 -5.44
C ILE A 91 24.36 -16.34 -6.03
N PHE A 92 24.25 -16.64 -7.33
CA PHE A 92 25.06 -17.69 -7.94
C PHE A 92 26.32 -17.21 -8.68
N GLY A 93 26.49 -15.91 -8.91
CA GLY A 93 27.65 -15.34 -9.60
C GLY A 93 28.80 -14.99 -8.65
N TRP A 94 28.51 -14.31 -7.53
CA TRP A 94 29.54 -13.74 -6.66
C TRP A 94 30.23 -14.76 -5.74
N ARG A 95 31.57 -14.75 -5.74
CA ARG A 95 32.42 -15.67 -4.96
C ARG A 95 33.54 -14.91 -4.26
N TYR A 96 34.14 -15.51 -3.24
CA TYR A 96 35.40 -15.03 -2.69
C TYR A 96 36.57 -15.30 -3.66
N LYS A 97 37.48 -14.33 -3.84
CA LYS A 97 38.70 -14.50 -4.65
C LYS A 97 39.58 -15.62 -4.09
N LYS A 98 39.82 -15.59 -2.77
CA LYS A 98 40.64 -16.58 -2.04
C LYS A 98 40.04 -17.98 -2.03
N ASN A 99 38.71 -18.09 -2.15
CA ASN A 99 38.02 -19.38 -2.23
C ASN A 99 36.82 -19.30 -3.18
N LYS A 100 37.05 -19.63 -4.46
CA LYS A 100 36.04 -19.57 -5.52
C LYS A 100 34.86 -20.55 -5.33
N LYS A 101 34.90 -21.42 -4.31
CA LYS A 101 33.77 -22.29 -3.92
C LYS A 101 32.83 -21.61 -2.92
N LYS A 102 33.29 -20.55 -2.23
CA LYS A 102 32.54 -19.82 -1.22
C LYS A 102 31.76 -18.65 -1.84
N PHE A 103 30.48 -18.55 -1.53
CA PHE A 103 29.60 -17.48 -2.02
C PHE A 103 29.85 -16.19 -1.24
N ARG A 104 29.66 -15.03 -1.89
CA ARG A 104 29.73 -13.72 -1.23
C ARG A 104 28.58 -13.55 -0.24
N TYR A 105 27.36 -13.54 -0.77
CA TYR A 105 26.17 -13.21 -0.01
C TYR A 105 25.80 -14.32 0.95
N ARG A 106 25.48 -13.92 2.18
CA ARG A 106 24.96 -14.77 3.25
C ARG A 106 23.51 -14.42 3.53
N ASP A 107 23.22 -13.14 3.70
CA ASP A 107 21.89 -12.65 4.03
C ASP A 107 21.29 -12.08 2.74
N VAL A 108 20.12 -12.58 2.36
CA VAL A 108 19.43 -12.22 1.13
C VAL A 108 18.01 -11.79 1.48
N VAL A 109 17.67 -10.52 1.21
CA VAL A 109 16.36 -9.96 1.54
C VAL A 109 15.58 -9.70 0.26
N LEU A 110 14.33 -10.15 0.21
CA LEU A 110 13.40 -9.85 -0.87
C LEU A 110 12.10 -9.34 -0.25
N PHE A 111 12.01 -8.02 -0.16
CA PHE A 111 10.82 -7.31 0.29
C PHE A 111 10.01 -6.93 -0.93
N ILE A 112 8.89 -7.62 -1.18
CA ILE A 112 8.14 -7.50 -2.43
C ILE A 112 6.65 -7.81 -2.21
N PRO A 113 5.72 -7.09 -2.87
CA PRO A 113 4.29 -7.35 -2.74
C PRO A 113 3.87 -8.73 -3.26
N ARG A 114 2.63 -9.13 -2.93
CA ARG A 114 2.01 -10.37 -3.45
C ARG A 114 1.93 -10.33 -4.98
N LYS A 115 1.71 -11.49 -5.59
CA LYS A 115 1.63 -11.70 -7.05
C LYS A 115 2.92 -11.36 -7.84
N ASN A 116 4.05 -11.03 -7.20
CA ASN A 116 5.36 -10.84 -7.86
C ASN A 116 6.27 -12.10 -7.88
N ALA A 117 5.68 -13.30 -7.84
CA ALA A 117 6.39 -14.59 -7.95
C ALA A 117 7.51 -14.84 -6.90
N LYS A 118 7.42 -14.22 -5.71
CA LYS A 118 8.33 -14.38 -4.55
C LYS A 118 8.57 -15.86 -4.18
N THR A 119 7.49 -16.60 -3.95
CA THR A 119 7.58 -18.03 -3.57
C THR A 119 8.17 -18.88 -4.69
N PHE A 120 7.84 -18.58 -5.96
CA PHE A 120 8.39 -19.27 -7.13
C PHE A 120 9.91 -19.10 -7.22
N ILE A 121 10.41 -17.85 -7.11
CA ILE A 121 11.85 -17.59 -7.29
C ILE A 121 12.67 -18.25 -6.18
N ILE A 122 12.17 -18.27 -4.94
CA ILE A 122 12.84 -18.97 -3.85
C ILE A 122 12.79 -20.49 -4.02
N ALA A 123 11.66 -21.06 -4.44
CA ALA A 123 11.56 -22.49 -4.74
C ALA A 123 12.59 -22.91 -5.80
N LEU A 124 12.73 -22.11 -6.86
CA LEU A 124 13.72 -22.31 -7.91
C LEU A 124 15.15 -22.23 -7.38
N VAL A 125 15.47 -21.20 -6.58
CA VAL A 125 16.80 -21.05 -5.95
C VAL A 125 17.15 -22.25 -5.07
N LEU A 126 16.23 -22.72 -4.22
CA LEU A 126 16.46 -23.88 -3.37
C LEU A 126 16.70 -25.15 -4.19
N LEU A 127 15.95 -25.38 -5.27
CA LEU A 127 16.18 -26.52 -6.18
C LEU A 127 17.53 -26.44 -6.88
N LEU A 128 17.94 -25.24 -7.32
CA LEU A 128 19.26 -25.02 -7.92
C LEU A 128 20.39 -25.26 -6.90
N LEU A 129 20.24 -24.81 -5.65
CA LEU A 129 21.19 -25.09 -4.57
C LEU A 129 21.24 -26.60 -4.28
N MET A 130 20.11 -27.29 -4.20
CA MET A 130 20.08 -28.76 -4.02
C MET A 130 20.83 -29.52 -5.12
N LEU A 131 20.85 -28.99 -6.35
CA LEU A 131 21.58 -29.57 -7.49
C LEU A 131 23.08 -29.19 -7.53
N THR A 132 23.51 -28.14 -6.82
CA THR A 132 24.83 -27.51 -7.04
C THR A 132 25.70 -27.36 -5.80
N GLU A 133 25.11 -27.39 -4.60
CA GLU A 133 25.83 -27.35 -3.33
C GLU A 133 26.49 -28.69 -2.97
N GLN A 134 27.19 -28.70 -1.84
CA GLN A 134 27.89 -29.87 -1.33
C GLN A 134 26.93 -31.04 -1.11
N THR A 135 27.47 -32.26 -1.22
CA THR A 135 26.69 -33.45 -0.92
C THR A 135 26.24 -33.47 0.54
N PHE A 136 25.04 -33.99 0.81
CA PHE A 136 24.41 -34.04 2.13
C PHE A 136 24.10 -32.66 2.73
N SER A 137 23.82 -31.66 1.89
CA SER A 137 23.37 -30.35 2.34
C SER A 137 21.91 -30.39 2.80
N GLU A 138 21.58 -29.57 3.80
CA GLU A 138 20.24 -29.47 4.36
C GLU A 138 19.61 -28.12 4.02
N PHE A 139 18.35 -28.12 3.58
CA PHE A 139 17.61 -26.94 3.19
C PHE A 139 16.29 -26.86 3.96
N TYR A 140 15.91 -25.67 4.40
CA TYR A 140 14.71 -25.48 5.21
C TYR A 140 13.95 -24.22 4.85
N SER A 141 12.67 -24.22 5.18
CA SER A 141 11.90 -22.99 5.36
C SER A 141 11.41 -22.88 6.80
N ILE A 142 11.26 -21.65 7.27
CA ILE A 142 10.61 -21.30 8.53
C ILE A 142 9.52 -20.27 8.27
N CYS A 143 8.40 -20.44 8.94
CA CYS A 143 7.25 -19.56 8.92
C CYS A 143 6.46 -19.73 10.22
N ILE A 144 5.60 -18.76 10.52
CA ILE A 144 4.77 -18.76 11.73
C ILE A 144 3.68 -19.82 11.63
N ASP A 145 3.07 -19.94 10.44
CA ASP A 145 1.98 -20.88 10.18
C ASP A 145 2.49 -22.12 9.43
N ARG A 146 1.98 -23.30 9.82
CA ARG A 146 2.25 -24.56 9.12
C ARG A 146 1.73 -24.56 7.69
N ASP A 147 0.62 -23.89 7.41
CA ASP A 147 0.04 -23.85 6.06
C ASP A 147 0.88 -22.98 5.12
N LEU A 148 1.47 -21.88 5.61
CA LEU A 148 2.46 -21.12 4.85
C LEU A 148 3.70 -21.97 4.50
N ALA A 149 4.10 -22.88 5.38
CA ALA A 149 5.23 -23.79 5.14
C ALA A 149 4.99 -24.73 3.94
N LYS A 150 3.71 -25.07 3.68
CA LYS A 150 3.30 -25.95 2.59
C LYS A 150 3.46 -25.28 1.24
N GLU A 151 3.21 -23.97 1.13
CA GLU A 151 3.20 -23.27 -0.15
C GLU A 151 4.57 -23.28 -0.84
N LEU A 152 5.66 -23.04 -0.10
CA LEU A 152 7.01 -23.13 -0.69
C LEU A 152 7.35 -24.57 -1.13
N ARG A 153 7.02 -25.57 -0.31
CA ARG A 153 7.22 -27.00 -0.67
C ARG A 153 6.42 -27.36 -1.92
N LYS A 154 5.15 -26.94 -1.97
CA LYS A 154 4.23 -27.17 -3.08
C LYS A 154 4.79 -26.55 -4.36
N ALA A 155 5.27 -25.31 -4.30
CA ALA A 155 5.93 -24.66 -5.44
C ALA A 155 7.16 -25.45 -5.93
N MET A 156 8.00 -25.95 -5.01
CA MET A 156 9.15 -26.81 -5.37
C MET A 156 8.69 -28.13 -6.02
N ALA A 157 7.68 -28.79 -5.45
CA ALA A 157 7.15 -30.04 -5.99
C ALA A 157 6.54 -29.85 -7.39
N GLN A 158 5.77 -28.77 -7.59
CA GLN A 158 5.19 -28.40 -8.87
C GLN A 158 6.28 -28.12 -9.92
N LEU A 159 7.32 -27.36 -9.57
CA LEU A 159 8.48 -27.12 -10.43
C LEU A 159 9.17 -28.42 -10.85
N ILE A 160 9.39 -29.34 -9.92
CA ILE A 160 9.99 -30.65 -10.21
C ILE A 160 9.10 -31.45 -11.17
N GLU A 161 7.79 -31.48 -10.91
CA GLU A 161 6.82 -32.25 -11.68
C GLU A 161 6.70 -31.72 -13.12
N ALA A 162 6.66 -30.40 -13.29
CA ALA A 162 6.60 -29.74 -14.58
C ALA A 162 7.91 -29.82 -15.39
N SER A 163 9.00 -30.32 -14.79
CA SER A 163 10.35 -30.32 -15.37
C SER A 163 10.86 -31.76 -15.61
N PRO A 164 10.48 -32.44 -16.71
CA PRO A 164 10.81 -33.84 -16.95
C PRO A 164 12.31 -34.18 -16.87
N ALA A 165 13.17 -33.26 -17.33
CA ALA A 165 14.62 -33.42 -17.32
C ALA A 165 15.19 -33.49 -15.89
N ILE A 166 14.53 -32.82 -14.94
CA ILE A 166 14.95 -32.72 -13.53
C ILE A 166 14.23 -33.74 -12.65
N LYS A 167 12.97 -34.06 -12.93
CA LYS A 167 12.09 -34.93 -12.13
C LYS A 167 12.77 -36.20 -11.63
N LYS A 168 13.45 -36.94 -12.51
CA LYS A 168 14.13 -38.21 -12.19
C LYS A 168 15.20 -38.10 -11.08
N HIS A 169 15.76 -36.90 -10.88
CA HIS A 169 16.80 -36.61 -9.91
C HIS A 169 16.27 -36.23 -8.52
N PHE A 170 14.95 -36.16 -8.35
CA PHE A 170 14.33 -35.84 -7.08
C PHE A 170 13.43 -36.98 -6.58
N ILE A 171 13.23 -37.02 -5.26
CA ILE A 171 12.19 -37.79 -4.59
C ILE A 171 11.35 -36.78 -3.82
N VAL A 172 10.07 -36.68 -4.16
CA VAL A 172 9.11 -35.82 -3.48
C VAL A 172 8.21 -36.73 -2.66
N SER A 173 8.18 -36.56 -1.34
CA SER A 173 7.26 -37.31 -0.48
C SER A 173 5.81 -36.91 -0.75
N ASP A 174 4.88 -37.88 -0.68
CA ASP A 174 3.44 -37.64 -0.88
C ASP A 174 2.82 -36.71 0.17
N SER A 175 3.47 -36.55 1.33
CA SER A 175 3.00 -35.64 2.37
C SER A 175 3.25 -34.17 1.97
N GLU A 176 2.25 -33.31 2.18
CA GLU A 176 2.34 -31.84 1.99
C GLU A 176 3.37 -31.15 2.91
N ILE A 177 3.90 -31.86 3.90
CA ILE A 177 4.99 -31.38 4.77
C ILE A 177 6.17 -32.35 4.82
N GLY A 178 6.26 -33.25 3.84
CA GLY A 178 7.32 -34.26 3.77
C GLY A 178 8.69 -33.66 3.44
N ILE A 179 9.63 -34.52 3.06
CA ILE A 179 10.93 -34.11 2.51
C ILE A 179 10.88 -34.03 0.98
N ILE A 180 11.77 -33.22 0.40
CA ILE A 180 12.17 -33.33 -1.01
C ILE A 180 13.64 -33.70 -1.00
N LYS A 181 14.03 -34.81 -1.63
CA LYS A 181 15.44 -35.28 -1.66
C LYS A 181 16.00 -35.16 -3.07
N CYS A 182 17.20 -34.59 -3.20
CA CYS A 182 17.98 -34.62 -4.43
C CYS A 182 18.89 -35.86 -4.45
N LYS A 183 18.76 -36.69 -5.48
CA LYS A 183 19.56 -37.93 -5.64
C LYS A 183 21.00 -37.65 -6.06
N ILE A 184 21.26 -36.51 -6.72
CA ILE A 184 22.61 -36.16 -7.21
C ILE A 184 23.53 -35.82 -6.03
N THR A 185 23.04 -35.01 -5.09
CA THR A 185 23.84 -34.52 -3.97
C THR A 185 23.53 -35.24 -2.66
N ASN A 186 22.52 -36.11 -2.60
CA ASN A 186 21.98 -36.65 -1.34
C ASN A 186 21.49 -35.57 -0.37
N SER A 187 21.23 -34.35 -0.85
CA SER A 187 20.69 -33.24 -0.08
C SER A 187 19.18 -33.35 0.08
N PHE A 188 18.61 -32.67 1.06
CA PHE A 188 17.16 -32.62 1.26
C PHE A 188 16.65 -31.23 1.63
N TYR A 189 15.40 -30.96 1.26
CA TYR A 189 14.60 -29.86 1.75
C TYR A 189 13.51 -30.35 2.70
N TYR A 190 13.26 -29.59 3.77
CA TYR A 190 12.20 -29.87 4.74
C TYR A 190 11.54 -28.58 5.26
N PRO A 191 10.21 -28.42 5.12
CA PRO A 191 9.50 -27.26 5.68
C PRO A 191 9.37 -27.39 7.21
N ARG A 192 9.71 -26.34 7.96
CA ARG A 192 9.63 -26.32 9.43
C ARG A 192 8.69 -25.23 9.92
N THR A 193 7.98 -25.52 11.01
CA THR A 193 7.25 -24.51 11.77
C THR A 193 8.13 -23.94 12.89
N ALA A 194 7.88 -22.68 13.24
CA ALA A 194 8.61 -21.88 14.23
C ALA A 194 8.57 -22.39 15.71
N LYS A 195 8.26 -23.66 15.99
CA LYS A 195 8.24 -24.18 17.38
C LYS A 195 9.67 -24.38 17.91
N ALA A 196 10.04 -23.54 18.88
CA ALA A 196 11.40 -23.30 19.36
C ALA A 196 12.18 -24.46 20.03
N ASN A 197 11.64 -25.68 20.12
CA ASN A 197 12.25 -26.77 20.92
C ASN A 197 12.87 -27.94 20.12
N LYS A 198 13.16 -27.80 18.82
CA LYS A 198 13.79 -28.86 17.99
C LYS A 198 14.89 -28.38 17.02
N ASN A 199 15.64 -27.32 17.37
CA ASN A 199 16.64 -26.72 16.47
C ASN A 199 18.12 -26.94 16.86
N ASN A 200 18.42 -27.70 17.92
CA ASN A 200 19.79 -27.81 18.46
C ASN A 200 20.76 -28.74 17.68
N SER A 201 20.37 -29.26 16.51
CA SER A 201 21.20 -30.26 15.79
C SER A 201 21.12 -30.21 14.26
N ILE A 202 20.64 -29.12 13.68
CA ILE A 202 20.53 -28.97 12.21
C ILE A 202 21.68 -28.12 11.67
N ARG A 203 22.15 -28.44 10.45
CA ARG A 203 23.26 -27.77 9.78
C ARG A 203 22.81 -27.26 8.40
N PRO A 204 21.97 -26.22 8.37
CA PRO A 204 21.36 -25.73 7.14
C PRO A 204 22.38 -25.09 6.19
N ALA A 205 22.40 -25.53 4.93
CA ALA A 205 23.09 -24.83 3.85
C ALA A 205 22.33 -23.55 3.47
N ALA A 206 21.01 -23.63 3.30
CA ALA A 206 20.17 -22.45 3.15
C ALA A 206 18.86 -22.58 3.92
N VAL A 207 18.38 -21.45 4.45
CA VAL A 207 17.10 -21.33 5.13
C VAL A 207 16.30 -20.19 4.50
N CYS A 208 15.03 -20.43 4.19
CA CYS A 208 14.08 -19.39 3.84
C CYS A 208 13.20 -19.04 5.04
N CYS A 209 13.31 -17.81 5.52
CA CYS A 209 12.37 -17.22 6.45
C CYS A 209 11.29 -16.56 5.61
N ASP A 210 10.12 -17.20 5.51
CA ASP A 210 8.99 -16.72 4.71
C ASP A 210 8.02 -15.93 5.58
N GLU A 211 7.46 -14.88 5.00
CA GLU A 211 6.61 -13.87 5.65
C GLU A 211 7.19 -13.32 6.96
N VAL A 212 8.46 -12.88 6.91
CA VAL A 212 9.18 -12.28 8.06
C VAL A 212 8.44 -11.07 8.65
N GLY A 213 7.66 -10.35 7.84
CA GLY A 213 6.81 -9.23 8.27
C GLY A 213 5.76 -9.61 9.30
N ALA A 214 5.41 -10.89 9.44
CA ALA A 214 4.51 -11.36 10.49
C ALA A 214 5.25 -11.74 11.79
N PHE A 215 6.60 -11.80 11.79
CA PHE A 215 7.38 -12.24 12.95
C PHE A 215 7.49 -11.11 13.97
N THR A 216 7.28 -11.45 15.24
CA THR A 216 7.39 -10.52 16.38
C THR A 216 8.64 -10.75 17.23
N ASP A 217 9.40 -11.82 16.96
CA ASP A 217 10.73 -12.04 17.54
C ASP A 217 11.70 -12.71 16.56
N ASN A 218 13.00 -12.58 16.85
CA ASN A 218 14.08 -13.07 15.99
C ASN A 218 14.64 -14.44 16.44
N LYS A 219 14.05 -15.10 17.45
CA LYS A 219 14.67 -16.29 18.11
C LYS A 219 14.88 -17.45 17.15
N ASN A 220 13.89 -17.73 16.29
CA ASN A 220 13.97 -18.84 15.34
C ASN A 220 14.98 -18.59 14.22
N ILE A 221 15.04 -17.36 13.70
CA ILE A 221 16.02 -16.95 12.69
C ILE A 221 17.43 -17.06 13.29
N GLN A 222 17.64 -16.60 14.53
CA GLN A 222 18.94 -16.72 15.22
C GLN A 222 19.33 -18.17 15.50
N ALA A 223 18.36 -19.04 15.84
CA ALA A 223 18.63 -20.48 16.00
C ALA A 223 19.11 -21.12 14.68
N MET A 224 18.45 -20.81 13.56
CA MET A 224 18.88 -21.25 12.23
C MET A 224 20.26 -20.73 11.88
N ARG A 225 20.52 -19.45 12.15
CA ARG A 225 21.81 -18.79 11.93
C ARG A 225 22.96 -19.44 12.72
N LYS A 226 22.69 -19.90 13.95
CA LYS A 226 23.66 -20.65 14.77
C LYS A 226 23.91 -22.05 14.21
N GLY A 227 22.89 -22.73 13.67
CA GLY A 227 23.05 -24.01 12.99
C GLY A 227 23.93 -23.95 11.74
N GLN A 228 24.06 -22.78 11.12
CA GLN A 228 24.93 -22.55 9.95
C GLN A 228 26.43 -22.50 10.28
N LEU A 229 26.83 -22.61 11.55
CA LEU A 229 28.25 -22.67 11.90
C LEU A 229 28.95 -23.82 11.16
N SER A 230 30.14 -23.55 10.64
CA SER A 230 30.93 -24.49 9.83
C SER A 230 30.31 -24.92 8.50
N VAL A 231 29.25 -24.27 8.00
CA VAL A 231 28.72 -24.45 6.64
C VAL A 231 29.54 -23.61 5.65
N LEU A 232 29.88 -24.15 4.47
CA LEU A 232 30.69 -23.44 3.48
C LEU A 232 29.95 -22.22 2.89
N ASN A 233 28.71 -22.44 2.44
CA ASN A 233 27.85 -21.45 1.80
C ASN A 233 26.56 -21.27 2.60
N PRO A 234 26.61 -20.70 3.81
CA PRO A 234 25.40 -20.46 4.59
C PRO A 234 24.61 -19.32 3.96
N ILE A 235 23.34 -19.57 3.62
CA ILE A 235 22.43 -18.54 3.08
C ILE A 235 21.18 -18.45 3.94
N MET A 236 20.78 -17.22 4.28
CA MET A 236 19.54 -16.89 4.95
C MET A 236 18.73 -16.01 4.01
N PHE A 237 17.61 -16.53 3.49
CA PHE A 237 16.63 -15.72 2.79
C PHE A 237 15.64 -15.15 3.80
N LYS A 238 15.40 -13.84 3.76
CA LYS A 238 14.29 -13.17 4.43
C LYS A 238 13.38 -12.65 3.34
N ILE A 239 12.22 -13.28 3.17
CA ILE A 239 11.24 -12.85 2.18
C ILE A 239 9.98 -12.43 2.90
N THR A 240 9.37 -11.33 2.47
CA THR A 240 8.10 -10.90 3.05
C THR A 240 7.35 -9.96 2.14
N THR A 241 6.03 -9.94 2.35
CA THR A 241 5.19 -8.81 2.00
C THR A 241 4.84 -8.06 3.30
N ALA A 242 4.36 -6.81 3.21
CA ALA A 242 3.99 -6.02 4.36
C ALA A 242 2.70 -6.55 5.03
N TYR A 243 2.56 -6.20 6.30
CA TYR A 243 1.45 -6.59 7.17
C TYR A 243 1.02 -5.39 8.03
N ALA A 244 -0.24 -5.38 8.45
CA ALA A 244 -0.73 -4.49 9.50
C ALA A 244 -0.37 -5.08 10.89
N GLU A 245 0.93 -5.21 11.17
CA GLU A 245 1.44 -5.74 12.44
C GLU A 245 2.39 -4.74 13.09
N SER A 246 1.93 -4.11 14.17
CA SER A 246 2.65 -3.04 14.87
C SER A 246 3.90 -3.53 15.59
N ASN A 247 4.02 -4.83 15.88
CA ASN A 247 5.18 -5.42 16.55
C ASN A 247 6.08 -6.24 15.62
N SER A 248 5.98 -6.02 14.30
CA SER A 248 6.81 -6.71 13.32
C SER A 248 8.30 -6.41 13.56
N ILE A 249 9.17 -7.41 13.40
CA ILE A 249 10.63 -7.20 13.39
C ILE A 249 11.14 -6.63 12.06
N MET A 250 10.31 -6.65 11.02
CA MET A 250 10.75 -6.28 9.67
C MET A 250 11.13 -4.80 9.51
N PRO A 251 10.45 -3.81 10.14
CA PRO A 251 10.89 -2.41 10.06
C PRO A 251 12.35 -2.20 10.49
N GLU A 252 12.78 -2.79 11.61
CA GLU A 252 14.17 -2.73 12.08
C GLU A 252 15.15 -3.37 11.07
N GLU A 253 14.75 -4.49 10.47
CA GLU A 253 15.54 -5.17 9.42
C GLU A 253 15.65 -4.31 8.14
N LEU A 254 14.58 -3.62 7.74
CA LEU A 254 14.60 -2.71 6.59
C LEU A 254 15.48 -1.48 6.85
N GLU A 255 15.47 -0.93 8.06
CA GLU A 255 16.39 0.16 8.45
C GLU A 255 17.86 -0.28 8.36
N TYR A 256 18.17 -1.49 8.82
CA TYR A 256 19.50 -2.07 8.70
C TYR A 256 19.92 -2.27 7.24
N ASP A 257 19.02 -2.81 6.40
CA ASP A 257 19.26 -3.01 4.97
C ASP A 257 19.53 -1.68 4.24
N ARG A 258 18.72 -0.65 4.53
CA ARG A 258 18.91 0.70 3.97
C ARG A 258 20.25 1.31 4.38
N ALA A 259 20.62 1.21 5.66
CA ALA A 259 21.89 1.72 6.15
C ALA A 259 23.11 1.04 5.48
N ILE A 260 22.98 -0.22 5.05
CA ILE A 260 24.02 -0.90 4.24
C ILE A 260 24.04 -0.37 2.81
N LEU A 261 22.88 -0.24 2.16
CA LEU A 261 22.78 0.26 0.79
C LEU A 261 23.31 1.70 0.66
N GLU A 262 23.08 2.53 1.66
CA GLU A 262 23.58 3.90 1.77
C GLU A 262 25.08 3.98 2.13
N GLY A 263 25.70 2.86 2.52
CA GLY A 263 27.11 2.79 2.91
C GLY A 263 27.40 3.24 4.35
N THR A 264 26.37 3.51 5.15
CA THR A 264 26.50 3.86 6.58
C THR A 264 26.99 2.68 7.42
N ILE A 265 26.60 1.45 7.06
CA ILE A 265 27.03 0.19 7.70
C ILE A 265 27.80 -0.67 6.69
N ASP A 266 29.01 -1.09 7.04
CA ASP A 266 29.79 -2.02 6.19
C ASP A 266 29.34 -3.48 6.39
N ASN A 267 28.54 -3.99 5.44
CA ASN A 267 28.25 -5.42 5.33
C ASN A 267 28.15 -5.86 3.86
N LYS A 268 29.31 -6.20 3.28
CA LYS A 268 29.42 -6.66 1.87
C LYS A 268 28.80 -8.04 1.59
N ARG A 269 28.20 -8.70 2.59
CA ARG A 269 27.59 -10.04 2.48
C ARG A 269 26.06 -10.02 2.52
N LEU A 270 25.45 -8.83 2.52
CA LEU A 270 24.02 -8.64 2.35
C LEU A 270 23.70 -8.34 0.88
N PHE A 271 22.61 -8.91 0.37
CA PHE A 271 22.00 -8.53 -0.90
C PHE A 271 20.50 -8.33 -0.66
N CYS A 272 19.95 -7.19 -1.06
CA CYS A 272 18.52 -6.92 -0.85
C CYS A 272 17.88 -6.29 -2.07
N LEU A 273 16.64 -6.68 -2.36
CA LEU A 273 15.77 -5.98 -3.30
C LEU A 273 14.49 -5.58 -2.55
N LEU A 274 14.26 -4.29 -2.45
CA LEU A 274 13.19 -3.70 -1.63
C LEU A 274 12.18 -2.97 -2.53
N TYR A 275 11.12 -3.65 -2.93
CA TYR A 275 10.06 -3.10 -3.76
C TYR A 275 8.86 -2.69 -2.91
N TYR A 276 8.52 -1.41 -2.97
CA TYR A 276 7.37 -0.81 -2.32
C TYR A 276 7.05 0.51 -3.01
N CYS A 277 5.99 1.18 -2.59
CA CYS A 277 5.84 2.61 -2.82
C CYS A 277 5.46 3.31 -1.52
N ASN A 278 5.58 4.63 -1.48
CA ASN A 278 5.06 5.40 -0.37
C ASN A 278 3.53 5.41 -0.41
N LYS A 279 2.90 5.64 0.75
CA LYS A 279 1.43 5.67 0.89
C LYS A 279 0.77 6.66 -0.07
N GLU A 280 1.47 7.74 -0.39
CA GLU A 280 1.01 8.73 -1.33
C GLU A 280 1.09 8.25 -2.77
N GLU A 281 2.00 7.35 -3.13
CA GLU A 281 2.19 6.91 -4.50
C GLU A 281 1.20 5.80 -4.87
N VAL A 282 0.52 5.20 -3.89
CA VAL A 282 -0.45 4.11 -4.09
C VAL A 282 -1.53 4.45 -5.11
N TRP A 283 -1.97 5.72 -5.14
CA TRP A 283 -3.05 6.17 -6.02
C TRP A 283 -2.57 6.68 -7.37
N GLU A 284 -1.27 6.69 -7.61
CA GLU A 284 -0.64 7.13 -8.85
C GLU A 284 -0.07 5.92 -9.61
N GLU A 285 0.09 6.04 -10.92
CA GLU A 285 0.55 4.93 -11.75
C GLU A 285 2.03 4.57 -11.48
N GLU A 286 2.86 5.56 -11.18
CA GLU A 286 4.26 5.37 -10.82
C GLU A 286 4.43 4.43 -9.61
N GLY A 287 3.57 4.54 -8.59
CA GLY A 287 3.61 3.68 -7.41
C GLY A 287 3.37 2.20 -7.72
N LEU A 288 2.54 1.91 -8.73
CA LEU A 288 2.28 0.54 -9.19
C LEU A 288 3.55 -0.08 -9.75
N TYR A 289 4.23 0.64 -10.63
CA TYR A 289 5.49 0.19 -11.22
C TYR A 289 6.62 0.12 -10.19
N LYS A 290 6.72 1.07 -9.25
CA LYS A 290 7.74 1.01 -8.17
C LYS A 290 7.63 -0.25 -7.34
N ALA A 291 6.41 -0.62 -6.94
CA ALA A 291 6.18 -1.74 -6.03
C ALA A 291 6.20 -3.12 -6.73
N ASN A 292 5.83 -3.21 -8.01
CA ASN A 292 5.53 -4.51 -8.63
C ASN A 292 6.42 -4.86 -9.85
N PRO A 293 7.66 -5.35 -9.67
CA PRO A 293 8.65 -5.52 -10.74
C PRO A 293 8.40 -6.69 -11.71
N LEU A 294 7.32 -7.48 -11.55
CA LEU A 294 7.02 -8.60 -12.46
C LEU A 294 6.41 -8.15 -13.80
N ARG A 295 5.91 -6.91 -13.90
CA ARG A 295 5.45 -6.27 -15.15
C ARG A 295 4.39 -7.08 -15.95
N ILE A 296 3.53 -7.83 -15.26
CA ILE A 296 2.41 -8.56 -15.89
C ILE A 296 1.18 -7.65 -15.97
N GLU A 297 0.75 -7.31 -17.17
CA GLU A 297 -0.33 -6.33 -17.39
C GLU A 297 -1.67 -6.81 -16.85
N GLU A 298 -1.98 -8.11 -16.92
CA GLU A 298 -3.19 -8.67 -16.31
C GLU A 298 -3.20 -8.47 -14.79
N ASN A 299 -2.05 -8.62 -14.12
CA ASN A 299 -1.96 -8.33 -12.70
C ASN A 299 -2.13 -6.84 -12.41
N TYR A 300 -1.61 -5.97 -13.28
CA TYR A 300 -1.78 -4.52 -13.14
C TYR A 300 -3.23 -4.09 -13.31
N ASN A 301 -3.96 -4.68 -14.24
CA ASN A 301 -5.39 -4.43 -14.40
C ASN A 301 -6.18 -4.78 -13.13
N GLU A 302 -5.89 -5.93 -12.51
CA GLU A 302 -6.49 -6.30 -11.23
C GLU A 302 -6.11 -5.31 -10.12
N ILE A 303 -4.83 -4.93 -9.99
CA ILE A 303 -4.40 -3.97 -8.96
C ILE A 303 -5.03 -2.58 -9.19
N ARG A 304 -5.22 -2.16 -10.44
CA ARG A 304 -5.93 -0.91 -10.77
C ARG A 304 -7.42 -1.01 -10.38
N ALA A 305 -8.07 -2.15 -10.62
CA ALA A 305 -9.45 -2.37 -10.19
C ALA A 305 -9.59 -2.39 -8.65
N ASP A 306 -8.67 -3.05 -7.95
CA ASP A 306 -8.58 -3.05 -6.48
C ASP A 306 -8.39 -1.61 -5.97
N ARG A 307 -7.53 -0.82 -6.63
CA ARG A 307 -7.28 0.61 -6.31
C ARG A 307 -8.55 1.45 -6.44
N GLU A 308 -9.31 1.31 -7.54
CA GLU A 308 -10.58 2.03 -7.71
C GLU A 308 -11.60 1.65 -6.63
N THR A 309 -11.66 0.36 -6.29
CA THR A 309 -12.51 -0.12 -5.20
C THR A 309 -12.08 0.49 -3.86
N ALA A 310 -10.78 0.56 -3.57
CA ALA A 310 -10.24 1.07 -2.32
C ALA A 310 -10.34 2.60 -2.16
N LYS A 311 -10.47 3.35 -3.26
CA LYS A 311 -10.85 4.79 -3.19
C LYS A 311 -12.25 4.96 -2.59
N ILE A 312 -13.14 4.01 -2.87
CA ILE A 312 -14.53 3.98 -2.41
C ILE A 312 -14.68 3.27 -1.07
N LYS A 313 -13.95 2.17 -0.83
CA LYS A 313 -14.09 1.30 0.36
C LYS A 313 -12.85 1.36 1.23
N THR A 314 -12.95 1.96 2.42
CA THR A 314 -11.82 2.06 3.35
C THR A 314 -11.38 0.69 3.87
N SER A 315 -12.30 -0.28 3.98
CA SER A 315 -11.98 -1.66 4.36
C SER A 315 -10.96 -2.34 3.47
N GLU A 316 -10.95 -2.01 2.18
CA GLU A 316 -10.07 -2.62 1.17
C GLU A 316 -8.69 -1.94 1.11
N GLN A 317 -8.54 -0.78 1.74
CA GLN A 317 -7.27 -0.03 1.71
C GLN A 317 -6.13 -0.78 2.41
N GLU A 318 -6.42 -1.51 3.49
CA GLU A 318 -5.40 -2.30 4.20
C GLU A 318 -4.82 -3.39 3.29
N GLU A 319 -5.68 -4.13 2.60
CA GLU A 319 -5.25 -5.18 1.68
C GLU A 319 -4.48 -4.58 0.50
N LEU A 320 -4.99 -3.50 -0.10
CA LEU A 320 -4.30 -2.80 -1.19
C LEU A 320 -2.89 -2.35 -0.76
N PHE A 321 -2.78 -1.59 0.32
CA PHE A 321 -1.54 -0.98 0.77
C PHE A 321 -0.51 -2.04 1.17
N THR A 322 -0.93 -3.06 1.92
CA THR A 322 0.00 -4.08 2.42
C THR A 322 0.34 -5.12 1.36
N LYS A 323 -0.65 -5.61 0.59
CA LYS A 323 -0.48 -6.77 -0.31
C LYS A 323 -0.10 -6.38 -1.74
N ASN A 324 -0.55 -5.24 -2.23
CA ASN A 324 -0.30 -4.81 -3.62
C ASN A 324 0.85 -3.77 -3.70
N PHE A 325 1.06 -2.97 -2.64
CA PHE A 325 2.07 -1.91 -2.60
C PHE A 325 3.16 -2.08 -1.54
N ASN A 326 3.05 -3.12 -0.70
CA ASN A 326 4.06 -3.51 0.27
C ASN A 326 4.40 -2.44 1.33
N ILE A 327 3.36 -1.77 1.84
CA ILE A 327 3.45 -0.72 2.87
C ILE A 327 3.07 -1.28 4.24
N PHE A 328 3.91 -1.05 5.25
CA PHE A 328 3.55 -1.32 6.64
C PHE A 328 2.60 -0.22 7.14
N LEU A 329 1.51 -0.62 7.77
CA LEU A 329 0.51 0.30 8.30
C LEU A 329 0.47 0.18 9.82
N GLU A 330 0.40 1.32 10.49
CA GLU A 330 -0.02 1.36 11.88
C GLU A 330 -1.55 1.19 11.95
N SER A 331 -2.02 0.44 12.95
CA SER A 331 -3.44 0.09 13.10
C SER A 331 -4.37 1.31 13.14
N ASN A 332 -3.89 2.46 13.61
CA ASN A 332 -4.67 3.67 13.80
C ASN A 332 -4.79 4.52 12.52
N GLU A 333 -3.92 4.31 11.52
CA GLU A 333 -3.92 5.13 10.31
C GLU A 333 -5.05 4.79 9.33
N LEU A 334 -5.65 3.60 9.46
CA LEU A 334 -6.69 3.10 8.56
C LEU A 334 -8.05 3.78 8.73
N ASN A 335 -8.27 4.49 9.83
CA ASN A 335 -9.57 5.11 10.12
C ASN A 335 -9.74 6.51 9.51
N LYS A 336 -8.68 7.12 8.99
CA LYS A 336 -8.73 8.48 8.41
C LYS A 336 -9.61 8.51 7.16
N TYR A 337 -10.46 9.53 7.05
CA TYR A 337 -11.36 9.67 5.91
C TYR A 337 -10.59 9.83 4.60
N VAL A 338 -9.60 10.73 4.57
CA VAL A 338 -8.72 10.95 3.41
C VAL A 338 -7.28 11.19 3.83
N ASN A 339 -6.34 10.89 2.93
CA ASN A 339 -4.96 11.36 3.07
C ASN A 339 -4.91 12.87 2.79
N ILE A 340 -4.50 13.66 3.80
CA ILE A 340 -4.50 15.13 3.72
C ILE A 340 -3.65 15.68 2.56
N LYS A 341 -2.61 14.97 2.11
CA LYS A 341 -1.79 15.43 0.97
C LYS A 341 -2.59 15.43 -0.34
N TYR A 342 -3.53 14.49 -0.52
CA TYR A 342 -4.43 14.46 -1.68
C TYR A 342 -5.45 15.57 -1.63
N TRP A 343 -6.02 15.81 -0.45
CA TRP A 343 -6.85 16.98 -0.20
C TRP A 343 -6.10 18.27 -0.58
N LYS A 344 -4.89 18.50 -0.06
CA LYS A 344 -4.10 19.70 -0.36
C LYS A 344 -3.76 19.88 -1.84
N LYS A 345 -3.60 18.79 -2.63
CA LYS A 345 -3.43 18.87 -4.10
C LYS A 345 -4.67 19.45 -4.82
N CYS A 346 -5.83 19.44 -4.16
CA CYS A 346 -7.08 20.01 -4.67
C CYS A 346 -7.25 21.50 -4.32
N SER A 347 -6.31 22.11 -3.61
CA SER A 347 -6.41 23.50 -3.17
C SER A 347 -6.19 24.48 -4.32
N VAL A 348 -7.02 25.51 -4.39
CA VAL A 348 -6.88 26.66 -5.29
C VAL A 348 -6.99 27.96 -4.48
N ASN A 349 -6.48 29.07 -5.02
CA ASN A 349 -6.55 30.35 -4.32
C ASN A 349 -7.97 30.93 -4.30
N GLU A 350 -8.69 30.80 -5.40
CA GLU A 350 -10.01 31.37 -5.62
C GLU A 350 -10.80 30.48 -6.58
N ILE A 351 -12.11 30.41 -6.41
CA ILE A 351 -13.07 29.71 -7.27
C ILE A 351 -14.06 30.73 -7.83
N ASP A 352 -14.29 30.68 -9.14
CA ASP A 352 -15.28 31.54 -9.79
C ASP A 352 -16.68 30.93 -9.70
N PHE A 353 -17.52 31.53 -8.84
CA PHE A 353 -18.91 31.14 -8.69
C PHE A 353 -19.86 31.94 -9.60
N LYS A 354 -19.35 32.92 -10.36
CA LYS A 354 -20.20 33.83 -11.12
C LYS A 354 -21.01 33.09 -12.18
N GLY A 355 -22.33 33.30 -12.16
CA GLY A 355 -23.29 32.67 -13.06
C GLY A 355 -23.46 31.17 -12.85
N LYS A 356 -22.95 30.60 -11.74
CA LYS A 356 -23.13 29.19 -11.40
C LYS A 356 -24.36 29.01 -10.51
N GLU A 357 -25.01 27.87 -10.65
CA GLU A 357 -25.98 27.37 -9.67
C GLU A 357 -25.24 26.62 -8.57
N VAL A 358 -25.41 27.04 -7.32
CA VAL A 358 -24.71 26.47 -6.17
C VAL A 358 -25.67 25.78 -5.21
N VAL A 359 -25.20 24.70 -4.60
CA VAL A 359 -25.85 24.06 -3.46
C VAL A 359 -25.13 24.49 -2.19
N VAL A 360 -25.89 24.85 -1.17
CA VAL A 360 -25.38 25.31 0.12
C VAL A 360 -25.62 24.26 1.18
N GLY A 361 -24.58 23.80 1.87
CA GLY A 361 -24.67 22.91 3.02
C GLY A 361 -24.57 23.69 4.32
N VAL A 362 -25.42 23.39 5.30
CA VAL A 362 -25.45 24.09 6.60
C VAL A 362 -25.49 23.08 7.76
N ASP A 363 -24.70 23.34 8.79
CA ASP A 363 -24.69 22.60 10.06
C ASP A 363 -24.65 23.61 11.21
N LEU A 364 -25.68 23.60 12.06
CA LEU A 364 -25.84 24.57 13.15
C LEU A 364 -25.49 23.95 14.50
N SER A 365 -24.63 24.65 15.22
CA SER A 365 -24.26 24.35 16.60
C SER A 365 -24.78 25.43 17.55
N VAL A 366 -25.00 25.06 18.82
CA VAL A 366 -25.45 26.02 19.84
C VAL A 366 -24.26 26.69 20.54
N THR A 367 -23.25 25.92 20.95
CA THR A 367 -22.14 26.41 21.80
C THR A 367 -20.74 25.99 21.32
N THR A 368 -20.36 24.73 21.48
CA THR A 368 -18.94 24.30 21.39
C THR A 368 -18.56 23.59 20.09
N ASP A 369 -19.51 23.12 19.29
CA ASP A 369 -19.24 22.67 17.92
C ASP A 369 -19.12 23.88 16.97
N LEU A 370 -18.54 23.69 15.80
CA LEU A 370 -18.39 24.74 14.80
C LEU A 370 -19.68 24.80 13.97
N THR A 371 -20.36 25.95 13.93
CA THR A 371 -21.42 26.16 12.92
C THR A 371 -20.74 26.39 11.58
N ALA A 372 -21.18 25.72 10.53
CA ALA A 372 -20.52 25.75 9.24
C ALA A 372 -21.50 25.96 8.09
N VAL A 373 -21.06 26.73 7.10
CA VAL A 373 -21.75 26.90 5.81
C VAL A 373 -20.75 26.58 4.71
N SER A 374 -21.13 25.70 3.79
CA SER A 374 -20.38 25.43 2.56
C SER A 374 -21.22 25.71 1.35
N MET A 375 -20.60 26.20 0.28
CA MET A 375 -21.22 26.34 -1.03
C MET A 375 -20.42 25.57 -2.06
N MET A 376 -21.10 24.92 -2.99
CA MET A 376 -20.45 24.17 -4.06
C MET A 376 -21.26 24.12 -5.35
N TYR A 377 -20.55 23.94 -6.45
CA TYR A 377 -21.12 23.55 -7.73
C TYR A 377 -20.29 22.43 -8.37
N VAL A 378 -20.88 21.73 -9.34
CA VAL A 378 -20.20 20.70 -10.12
C VAL A 378 -20.25 21.11 -11.59
N GLU A 379 -19.09 21.14 -12.24
CA GLU A 379 -18.95 21.44 -13.66
C GLU A 379 -17.95 20.45 -14.27
N ASP A 380 -18.31 19.85 -15.41
CA ASP A 380 -17.51 18.81 -16.09
C ASP A 380 -17.04 17.67 -15.17
N GLY A 381 -17.86 17.33 -14.18
CA GLY A 381 -17.57 16.28 -13.20
C GLY A 381 -16.53 16.65 -12.13
N ILE A 382 -16.07 17.91 -12.10
CA ILE A 382 -15.20 18.49 -11.09
C ILE A 382 -16.04 19.25 -10.06
N ILE A 383 -15.77 19.01 -8.78
CA ILE A 383 -16.43 19.68 -7.67
C ILE A 383 -15.66 20.95 -7.33
N TYR A 384 -16.34 22.08 -7.23
CA TYR A 384 -15.79 23.36 -6.82
C TYR A 384 -16.47 23.80 -5.53
N CYS A 385 -15.72 23.99 -4.45
CA CYS A 385 -16.31 24.25 -3.14
C CYS A 385 -15.54 25.26 -2.27
N LYS A 386 -16.30 25.95 -1.42
CA LYS A 386 -15.80 26.85 -0.37
C LYS A 386 -16.57 26.57 0.91
N SER A 387 -15.92 26.73 2.06
CA SER A 387 -16.51 26.57 3.37
C SER A 387 -16.16 27.75 4.28
N HIS A 388 -17.05 28.08 5.20
CA HIS A 388 -16.90 29.16 6.19
C HIS A 388 -17.49 28.73 7.54
N GLY A 389 -16.85 29.12 8.64
CA GLY A 389 -17.27 28.79 10.00
C GLY A 389 -17.89 29.96 10.77
N PHE A 390 -18.65 29.67 11.83
CA PHE A 390 -19.21 30.67 12.76
C PHE A 390 -19.04 30.19 14.20
N LEU A 391 -18.54 31.07 15.06
CA LEU A 391 -18.37 30.77 16.49
C LEU A 391 -18.71 31.96 17.41
N PRO A 392 -19.25 31.69 18.62
CA PRO A 392 -19.33 32.69 19.67
C PRO A 392 -17.96 32.95 20.28
N GLU A 393 -17.54 34.21 20.33
CA GLU A 393 -16.23 34.64 20.85
C GLU A 393 -16.03 34.25 22.32
N GLU A 394 -17.08 34.34 23.14
CA GLU A 394 -17.02 34.03 24.57
C GLU A 394 -16.86 32.52 24.84
N SER A 395 -17.18 31.66 23.86
CA SER A 395 -16.99 30.20 23.97
C SER A 395 -15.53 29.75 23.81
N LEU A 396 -14.65 30.61 23.30
CA LEU A 396 -13.27 30.26 22.98
C LEU A 396 -12.45 29.86 24.21
N ALA A 397 -12.80 30.37 25.40
CA ALA A 397 -12.10 30.06 26.65
C ALA A 397 -12.32 28.62 27.13
N ASP A 398 -13.47 28.01 26.78
CA ASP A 398 -13.88 26.68 27.24
C ASP A 398 -13.54 25.57 26.22
N ARG A 399 -13.01 25.96 25.06
CA ARG A 399 -12.63 25.06 23.97
C ARG A 399 -11.30 24.35 24.26
N ARG A 400 -11.19 23.11 23.78
CA ARG A 400 -10.04 22.21 24.03
C ARG A 400 -9.28 21.84 22.76
N GLU A 401 -9.71 22.38 21.63
CA GLU A 401 -9.02 22.27 20.34
C GLU A 401 -7.64 22.95 20.41
N SER A 402 -6.63 22.36 19.78
CA SER A 402 -5.25 22.86 19.79
C SER A 402 -4.97 23.89 18.68
N ILE A 403 -5.96 24.72 18.35
CA ILE A 403 -5.92 25.71 17.27
C ILE A 403 -6.41 27.07 17.78
N ASP A 404 -6.00 28.15 17.11
CA ASP A 404 -6.49 29.49 17.42
C ASP A 404 -7.53 29.95 16.38
N TYR A 405 -8.79 30.04 16.81
CA TYR A 405 -9.87 30.54 15.96
C TYR A 405 -9.78 32.05 15.69
N ARG A 406 -9.05 32.82 16.51
CA ARG A 406 -8.85 34.26 16.25
C ARG A 406 -8.00 34.46 15.00
N ASP A 407 -6.91 33.71 14.88
CA ASP A 407 -6.06 33.71 13.68
C ASP A 407 -6.86 33.33 12.42
N TYR A 408 -7.73 32.32 12.53
CA TYR A 408 -8.58 31.91 11.40
C TYR A 408 -9.67 32.93 11.07
N ALA A 409 -10.16 33.69 12.04
CA ALA A 409 -11.07 34.79 11.80
C ALA A 409 -10.39 35.96 11.09
N GLU A 410 -9.15 36.31 11.48
CA GLU A 410 -8.34 37.31 10.78
C GLU A 410 -8.05 36.91 9.32
N LYS A 411 -7.88 35.61 9.06
CA LYS A 411 -7.74 35.05 7.70
C LYS A 411 -9.06 34.93 6.94
N GLY A 412 -10.20 35.23 7.56
CA GLY A 412 -11.52 35.17 6.95
C GLY A 412 -12.08 33.77 6.74
N TYR A 413 -11.62 32.77 7.50
CA TYR A 413 -12.13 31.38 7.42
C TYR A 413 -13.34 31.12 8.32
N CYS A 414 -13.54 31.98 9.32
CA CYS A 414 -14.69 31.94 10.19
C CYS A 414 -15.02 33.31 10.77
N ASP A 415 -16.27 33.51 11.18
CA ASP A 415 -16.69 34.71 11.91
C ASP A 415 -16.76 34.44 13.42
N LEU A 416 -16.17 35.34 14.19
CA LEU A 416 -16.37 35.42 15.64
C LEU A 416 -17.43 36.49 15.93
N HIS A 417 -18.43 36.14 16.74
CA HIS A 417 -19.44 37.10 17.17
C HIS A 417 -19.61 37.11 18.69
N LYS A 418 -20.06 38.26 19.21
CA LYS A 418 -20.32 38.45 20.64
C LYS A 418 -21.37 37.45 21.17
N GLY A 419 -21.22 37.07 22.44
CA GLY A 419 -22.13 36.18 23.16
C GLY A 419 -21.57 34.76 23.35
N MET A 420 -22.31 33.95 24.11
CA MET A 420 -21.96 32.58 24.49
C MET A 420 -22.55 31.51 23.54
N THR A 421 -23.53 31.87 22.73
CA THR A 421 -24.22 30.98 21.77
C THR A 421 -24.14 31.53 20.36
N VAL A 422 -24.17 30.66 19.35
CA VAL A 422 -24.12 31.05 17.93
C VAL A 422 -25.27 32.01 17.59
N ASN A 423 -24.96 33.08 16.85
CA ASN A 423 -25.96 34.03 16.37
C ASN A 423 -26.49 33.58 15.00
N TYR A 424 -27.63 32.90 15.00
CA TYR A 424 -28.25 32.38 13.77
C TYR A 424 -28.70 33.46 12.80
N THR A 425 -28.98 34.69 13.25
CA THR A 425 -29.28 35.82 12.35
C THR A 425 -28.06 36.17 11.49
N LYS A 426 -26.85 36.13 12.05
CA LYS A 426 -25.63 36.34 11.26
C LYS A 426 -25.38 35.24 10.22
N VAL A 427 -25.73 33.99 10.56
CA VAL A 427 -25.65 32.87 9.62
C VAL A 427 -26.65 33.05 8.49
N GLU A 428 -27.88 33.46 8.81
CA GLU A 428 -28.92 33.80 7.84
C GLU A 428 -28.47 34.91 6.88
N GLU A 429 -27.96 36.01 7.44
CA GLU A 429 -27.42 37.14 6.67
C GLU A 429 -26.28 36.68 5.74
N TYR A 430 -25.38 35.82 6.22
CA TYR A 430 -24.32 35.27 5.38
C TYR A 430 -24.90 34.49 4.19
N ILE A 431 -25.86 33.59 4.42
CA ILE A 431 -26.48 32.76 3.38
C ILE A 431 -27.18 33.63 2.34
N ARG A 432 -28.02 34.57 2.79
CA ARG A 432 -28.77 35.48 1.90
C ARG A 432 -27.86 36.39 1.06
N ASN A 433 -26.67 36.70 1.57
CA ASN A 433 -25.68 37.51 0.86
C ASN A 433 -24.82 36.72 -0.14
N ILE A 434 -24.92 35.38 -0.21
CA ILE A 434 -24.09 34.55 -1.11
C ILE A 434 -24.31 34.95 -2.59
N GLU A 435 -25.56 35.11 -3.02
CA GLU A 435 -25.90 35.38 -4.42
C GLU A 435 -25.35 36.74 -4.88
N GLU A 436 -25.51 37.79 -4.06
CA GLU A 436 -24.97 39.12 -4.36
C GLU A 436 -23.44 39.12 -4.32
N LYS A 437 -22.84 38.53 -3.28
CA LYS A 437 -21.40 38.56 -3.05
C LYS A 437 -20.61 37.80 -4.11
N TYR A 438 -21.10 36.64 -4.53
CA TYR A 438 -20.39 35.75 -5.45
C TYR A 438 -20.97 35.75 -6.87
N GLY A 439 -22.07 36.47 -7.11
CA GLY A 439 -22.72 36.56 -8.42
C GLY A 439 -23.27 35.22 -8.91
N CYS A 440 -23.72 34.36 -7.99
CA CYS A 440 -24.26 33.03 -8.24
C CYS A 440 -25.75 32.95 -7.88
N THR A 441 -26.37 31.79 -8.11
CA THR A 441 -27.76 31.51 -7.68
C THR A 441 -27.78 30.30 -6.77
N ILE A 442 -28.44 30.43 -5.62
CA ILE A 442 -28.63 29.29 -4.70
C ILE A 442 -29.72 28.40 -5.27
N LYS A 443 -29.35 27.18 -5.65
CA LYS A 443 -30.30 26.17 -6.12
C LYS A 443 -31.06 25.54 -4.96
N SER A 444 -30.33 25.10 -3.93
CA SER A 444 -30.91 24.50 -2.73
C SER A 444 -29.98 24.65 -1.53
N ILE A 445 -30.59 24.58 -0.34
CA ILE A 445 -29.93 24.59 0.96
C ILE A 445 -30.15 23.24 1.63
N VAL A 446 -29.10 22.48 1.86
CA VAL A 446 -29.12 21.18 2.51
C VAL A 446 -28.68 21.34 3.95
N THR A 447 -29.50 20.89 4.88
CA THR A 447 -29.22 20.99 6.32
C THR A 447 -29.71 19.75 7.03
N ASP A 448 -29.15 19.45 8.19
CA ASP A 448 -29.79 18.51 9.09
C ASP A 448 -31.01 19.15 9.81
N PRO A 449 -31.99 18.34 10.26
CA PRO A 449 -33.21 18.86 10.89
C PRO A 449 -33.00 19.32 12.35
N MET A 450 -31.78 19.23 12.89
CA MET A 450 -31.50 19.49 14.30
C MET A 450 -31.15 20.98 14.51
N ASN A 451 -31.55 21.55 15.66
CA ASN A 451 -31.20 22.92 16.11
C ASN A 451 -31.60 24.11 15.21
N ALA A 452 -32.17 23.89 14.02
CA ALA A 452 -32.27 24.90 12.96
C ALA A 452 -33.71 25.24 12.48
N LYS A 453 -34.76 24.65 13.06
CA LYS A 453 -36.13 24.73 12.49
C LYS A 453 -36.60 26.13 12.12
N GLU A 454 -36.42 27.10 13.02
CA GLU A 454 -36.91 28.47 12.80
C GLU A 454 -36.12 29.22 11.71
N LEU A 455 -34.79 29.05 11.66
CA LEU A 455 -33.97 29.63 10.59
C LEU A 455 -34.31 29.01 9.24
N MET A 456 -34.49 27.69 9.21
CA MET A 456 -34.78 26.95 7.98
C MET A 456 -36.18 27.23 7.45
N GLU A 457 -37.17 27.43 8.34
CA GLU A 457 -38.50 27.92 7.95
C GLU A 457 -38.41 29.29 7.27
N ARG A 458 -37.65 30.24 7.82
CA ARG A 458 -37.46 31.55 7.17
C ARG A 458 -36.73 31.46 5.83
N LEU A 459 -35.68 30.65 5.74
CA LEU A 459 -34.96 30.45 4.48
C LEU A 459 -35.83 29.76 3.42
N SER A 460 -36.78 28.90 3.84
CA SER A 460 -37.69 28.20 2.92
C SER A 460 -38.72 29.11 2.24
N GLU A 461 -38.86 30.35 2.69
CA GLU A 461 -39.69 31.35 2.00
C GLU A 461 -39.06 31.80 0.66
N ASP A 462 -37.72 31.73 0.56
CA ASP A 462 -36.96 32.24 -0.59
C ASP A 462 -36.16 31.15 -1.33
N TYR A 463 -35.81 30.06 -0.65
CA TYR A 463 -34.93 29.00 -1.18
C TYR A 463 -35.54 27.61 -1.01
N ASP A 464 -35.13 26.67 -1.86
CA ASP A 464 -35.44 25.24 -1.66
C ASP A 464 -34.60 24.68 -0.50
N VAL A 465 -35.24 24.31 0.61
CA VAL A 465 -34.57 23.81 1.82
C VAL A 465 -34.81 22.31 1.97
N ILE A 466 -33.72 21.55 1.89
CA ILE A 466 -33.71 20.09 1.93
C ILE A 466 -33.25 19.63 3.31
N LEU A 467 -34.16 18.97 4.03
CA LEU A 467 -33.89 18.41 5.36
C LEU A 467 -33.27 17.01 5.23
N LEU A 468 -31.95 16.96 5.36
CA LEU A 468 -31.15 15.74 5.26
C LEU A 468 -31.06 15.04 6.62
N LYS A 469 -31.72 13.89 6.75
CA LYS A 469 -31.55 13.05 7.94
C LYS A 469 -30.17 12.39 7.91
N GLN A 470 -29.36 12.61 8.94
CA GLN A 470 -28.03 12.02 9.10
C GLN A 470 -28.10 10.51 9.40
N THR A 471 -28.26 9.70 8.36
CA THR A 471 -28.21 8.22 8.43
C THR A 471 -27.12 7.70 7.49
N TYR A 472 -26.64 6.48 7.77
CA TYR A 472 -25.73 5.77 6.87
C TYR A 472 -26.29 5.70 5.44
N THR A 473 -27.57 5.36 5.28
CA THR A 473 -28.23 5.26 3.97
C THR A 473 -28.16 6.55 3.16
N ASN A 474 -28.31 7.71 3.80
CA ASN A 474 -28.34 8.99 3.10
C ASN A 474 -26.94 9.56 2.85
N LEU A 475 -26.00 9.33 3.76
CA LEU A 475 -24.67 9.98 3.72
C LEU A 475 -23.56 9.09 3.13
N SER A 476 -23.70 7.76 3.20
CA SER A 476 -22.69 6.80 2.75
C SER A 476 -22.34 6.97 1.26
N PRO A 477 -23.30 7.11 0.32
CA PRO A 477 -22.97 7.32 -1.10
C PRO A 477 -22.11 8.57 -1.33
N SER A 478 -22.56 9.72 -0.82
CA SER A 478 -21.86 11.00 -0.97
C SER A 478 -20.51 11.03 -0.27
N THR A 479 -20.42 10.44 0.93
CA THR A 479 -19.15 10.34 1.68
C THR A 479 -18.11 9.56 0.89
N LYS A 480 -18.50 8.44 0.27
CA LYS A 480 -17.58 7.59 -0.51
C LYS A 480 -17.20 8.21 -1.85
N GLU A 481 -18.17 8.73 -2.60
CA GLU A 481 -17.91 9.32 -3.92
C GLU A 481 -17.09 10.61 -3.79
N PHE A 482 -17.35 11.45 -2.78
CA PHE A 482 -16.54 12.65 -2.54
C PHE A 482 -15.07 12.30 -2.25
N ARG A 483 -14.82 11.25 -1.46
CA ARG A 483 -13.46 10.74 -1.21
C ARG A 483 -12.79 10.27 -2.50
N LYS A 484 -13.50 9.51 -3.33
CA LYS A 484 -12.98 9.07 -4.63
C LYS A 484 -12.60 10.26 -5.50
N LYS A 485 -13.46 11.28 -5.59
CA LYS A 485 -13.21 12.53 -6.33
C LYS A 485 -11.96 13.26 -5.84
N ILE A 486 -11.67 13.24 -4.54
CA ILE A 486 -10.42 13.80 -3.98
C ILE A 486 -9.20 13.02 -4.51
N TYR A 487 -9.23 11.69 -4.46
CA TYR A 487 -8.12 10.86 -4.97
C TYR A 487 -7.93 11.00 -6.49
N ASP A 488 -9.02 11.22 -7.22
CA ASP A 488 -9.02 11.46 -8.67
C ASP A 488 -8.65 12.90 -9.05
N LYS A 489 -8.36 13.77 -8.08
CA LYS A 489 -8.04 15.20 -8.28
C LYS A 489 -9.19 15.96 -8.98
N GLN A 490 -10.42 15.48 -8.80
CA GLN A 490 -11.67 16.05 -9.32
C GLN A 490 -12.40 16.92 -8.28
N VAL A 491 -11.65 17.45 -7.31
CA VAL A 491 -12.11 18.47 -6.37
C VAL A 491 -11.22 19.70 -6.50
N LYS A 492 -11.82 20.87 -6.38
CA LYS A 492 -11.20 22.18 -6.25
C LYS A 492 -11.82 22.86 -5.05
N TYR A 493 -11.02 23.19 -4.05
CA TYR A 493 -11.48 23.94 -2.89
C TYR A 493 -10.64 25.19 -2.68
N GLU A 494 -11.28 26.29 -2.27
CA GLU A 494 -10.55 27.50 -1.91
C GLU A 494 -9.71 27.29 -0.65
N ALA A 495 -8.45 27.70 -0.70
CA ALA A 495 -7.48 27.51 0.37
C ALA A 495 -8.01 28.03 1.72
N ASN A 496 -8.25 27.09 2.63
CA ASN A 496 -8.80 27.36 3.96
C ASN A 496 -8.15 26.41 4.98
N GLU A 497 -7.26 26.95 5.82
CA GLU A 497 -6.52 26.15 6.81
C GLU A 497 -7.43 25.55 7.89
N LEU A 498 -8.54 26.21 8.21
CA LEU A 498 -9.53 25.67 9.14
C LEU A 498 -10.24 24.46 8.50
N LEU A 499 -10.60 24.54 7.22
CA LEU A 499 -11.15 23.39 6.48
C LEU A 499 -10.14 22.24 6.36
N ASP A 500 -8.88 22.55 6.10
CA ASP A 500 -7.80 21.54 6.07
C ASP A 500 -7.68 20.80 7.41
N TRP A 501 -7.76 21.54 8.51
CA TRP A 501 -7.75 20.97 9.85
C TRP A 501 -8.97 20.08 10.10
N ASN A 502 -10.17 20.51 9.68
CA ASN A 502 -11.38 19.70 9.75
C ASN A 502 -11.24 18.40 8.93
N MET A 503 -10.70 18.48 7.71
CA MET A 503 -10.48 17.33 6.83
C MET A 503 -9.46 16.35 7.42
N ARG A 504 -8.38 16.84 8.03
CA ARG A 504 -7.38 16.01 8.72
C ARG A 504 -7.96 15.24 9.92
N ASN A 505 -8.92 15.83 10.60
CA ASN A 505 -9.57 15.23 11.77
C ASN A 505 -10.61 14.17 11.40
N ALA A 506 -11.18 14.25 10.19
CA ALA A 506 -12.24 13.36 9.76
C ALA A 506 -11.79 11.89 9.71
N ILE A 507 -12.56 11.04 10.36
CA ILE A 507 -12.49 9.58 10.26
C ILE A 507 -13.82 9.03 9.76
N THR A 508 -13.88 7.75 9.41
CA THR A 508 -15.13 7.08 9.05
C THR A 508 -15.45 5.95 10.02
N ASN A 509 -16.69 5.94 10.52
CA ASN A 509 -17.26 4.79 11.20
C ASN A 509 -17.94 3.87 10.19
N LYS A 510 -17.83 2.56 10.41
CA LYS A 510 -18.47 1.54 9.56
C LYS A 510 -19.90 1.24 10.06
N GLY A 511 -20.83 1.24 9.12
CA GLY A 511 -22.20 0.76 9.27
C GLY A 511 -22.35 -0.71 8.83
N LYS A 512 -23.56 -1.08 8.40
CA LYS A 512 -23.82 -2.39 7.77
C LYS A 512 -23.42 -2.33 6.30
N SER A 513 -23.09 -3.47 5.69
CA SER A 513 -22.88 -3.58 4.23
C SER A 513 -21.90 -2.56 3.65
N ASP A 514 -20.74 -2.38 4.29
CA ASP A 514 -19.69 -1.40 3.95
C ASP A 514 -20.12 0.07 4.03
N ASP A 515 -21.25 0.42 4.63
CA ASP A 515 -21.64 1.82 4.79
C ASP A 515 -20.65 2.61 5.64
N GLU A 516 -20.44 3.87 5.30
CA GLU A 516 -19.53 4.76 6.00
C GLU A 516 -20.20 6.08 6.35
N MET A 517 -19.87 6.64 7.51
CA MET A 517 -20.29 7.97 7.91
C MET A 517 -19.14 8.68 8.61
N LEU A 518 -19.01 9.98 8.36
CA LEU A 518 -17.98 10.80 8.99
C LEU A 518 -18.11 10.80 10.51
N ALA A 519 -16.97 10.78 11.17
CA ALA A 519 -16.85 10.85 12.61
C ALA A 519 -15.56 11.59 13.00
N LYS A 520 -15.41 11.81 14.31
CA LYS A 520 -14.22 12.37 14.95
C LYS A 520 -13.80 11.45 16.10
N GLU A 521 -12.49 11.24 16.27
CA GLU A 521 -11.94 10.35 17.31
C GLU A 521 -12.12 10.95 18.70
N ASP A 522 -11.77 12.24 18.86
CA ASP A 522 -11.93 12.99 20.10
C ASP A 522 -12.87 14.18 19.89
N LYS A 523 -14.13 14.00 20.29
CA LYS A 523 -15.19 15.02 20.18
C LYS A 523 -14.83 16.34 20.87
N ASN A 524 -13.94 16.34 21.85
CA ASN A 524 -13.57 17.56 22.57
C ASN A 524 -12.45 18.33 21.86
N LYS A 525 -11.52 17.63 21.21
CA LYS A 525 -10.30 18.24 20.63
C LYS A 525 -10.34 18.41 19.11
N GLN A 526 -11.27 17.74 18.44
CA GLN A 526 -11.37 17.70 16.99
C GLN A 526 -12.71 18.25 16.51
N ARG A 527 -12.72 18.83 15.31
CA ARG A 527 -13.92 19.26 14.59
C ARG A 527 -13.87 18.78 13.15
N ILE A 528 -15.04 18.54 12.58
CA ILE A 528 -15.23 18.04 11.21
C ILE A 528 -16.40 18.76 10.52
N ASP A 529 -16.99 19.77 11.16
CA ASP A 529 -18.31 20.30 10.82
C ASP A 529 -18.30 20.93 9.42
N MET A 530 -17.20 21.60 9.04
CA MET A 530 -17.01 22.11 7.66
C MET A 530 -16.93 21.01 6.60
N VAL A 531 -16.43 19.82 6.96
CA VAL A 531 -16.40 18.66 6.05
C VAL A 531 -17.78 18.02 5.99
N ALA A 532 -18.50 17.96 7.11
CA ALA A 532 -19.85 17.42 7.16
C ALA A 532 -20.78 18.20 6.22
N VAL A 533 -20.75 19.53 6.25
CA VAL A 533 -21.58 20.35 5.34
C VAL A 533 -21.15 20.30 3.87
N LEU A 534 -19.88 19.99 3.57
CA LEU A 534 -19.49 19.67 2.20
C LEU A 534 -20.17 18.39 1.74
N ILE A 535 -20.22 17.35 2.58
CA ILE A 535 -20.93 16.11 2.25
C ILE A 535 -22.44 16.34 2.15
N PHE A 536 -23.03 17.18 3.00
CA PHE A 536 -24.45 17.55 2.91
C PHE A 536 -24.76 18.20 1.57
N ALA A 537 -24.02 19.24 1.19
CA ALA A 537 -24.21 19.86 -0.13
C ALA A 537 -23.97 18.85 -1.27
N TYR A 538 -23.02 17.93 -1.09
CA TYR A 538 -22.70 16.94 -2.11
C TYR A 538 -23.81 15.89 -2.33
N THR A 539 -24.75 15.69 -1.39
CA THR A 539 -25.88 14.77 -1.61
C THR A 539 -26.74 15.14 -2.80
N GLU A 540 -26.81 16.43 -3.16
CA GLU A 540 -27.61 16.91 -4.29
C GLU A 540 -26.97 16.61 -5.66
N PHE A 541 -25.71 16.17 -5.67
CA PHE A 541 -24.99 15.80 -6.89
C PHE A 541 -24.78 14.30 -7.03
N VAL A 542 -25.05 13.54 -5.97
CA VAL A 542 -25.02 12.08 -5.99
C VAL A 542 -26.44 11.57 -6.09
N VAL A 543 -26.81 11.09 -7.27
CA VAL A 543 -28.06 10.34 -7.42
C VAL A 543 -27.91 9.08 -6.56
N PRO A 544 -28.74 8.87 -5.52
CA PRO A 544 -28.78 7.57 -4.87
C PRO A 544 -29.03 6.55 -5.98
N GLU A 545 -28.27 5.45 -6.06
CA GLU A 545 -28.76 4.31 -6.84
C GLU A 545 -30.20 4.07 -6.35
N GLU A 546 -31.19 4.32 -7.22
CA GLU A 546 -32.58 4.02 -6.91
C GLU A 546 -32.56 2.60 -6.37
N GLY A 547 -32.90 2.46 -5.09
CA GLY A 547 -32.68 1.21 -4.37
C GLY A 547 -33.25 0.10 -5.23
N TYR A 548 -32.37 -0.80 -5.70
CA TYR A 548 -32.75 -1.86 -6.63
C TYR A 548 -33.96 -2.59 -6.08
N ASN A 549 -35.14 -2.21 -6.59
CA ASN A 549 -36.38 -2.85 -6.22
C ASN A 549 -36.58 -3.95 -7.24
N ALA A 550 -36.16 -5.16 -6.84
CA ALA A 550 -36.32 -6.34 -7.66
C ALA A 550 -37.77 -6.53 -8.12
N ILE A 551 -38.76 -6.04 -7.35
CA ILE A 551 -40.18 -6.11 -7.69
C ILE A 551 -40.50 -5.15 -8.85
N ASP A 552 -40.08 -3.89 -8.79
CA ASP A 552 -40.34 -2.93 -9.87
C ASP A 552 -39.69 -3.39 -11.18
N LYS A 553 -38.47 -3.96 -11.12
CA LYS A 553 -37.80 -4.58 -12.27
C LYS A 553 -38.51 -5.84 -12.79
N LEU A 554 -39.11 -6.65 -11.91
CA LEU A 554 -39.87 -7.84 -12.28
C LEU A 554 -41.24 -7.50 -12.89
N GLU A 555 -41.84 -6.38 -12.47
CA GLU A 555 -43.09 -5.84 -13.01
C GLU A 555 -42.89 -5.14 -14.36
N GLU A 556 -41.70 -4.56 -14.60
CA GLU A 556 -41.30 -3.99 -15.90
C GLU A 556 -40.87 -5.04 -16.95
N MET A 557 -40.65 -6.30 -16.55
CA MET A 557 -40.31 -7.37 -17.50
C MET A 557 -41.57 -7.88 -18.20
N ASP A 558 -41.62 -7.69 -19.53
CA ASP A 558 -42.64 -8.30 -20.38
C ASP A 558 -42.39 -9.81 -20.47
N TRP A 559 -43.29 -10.60 -19.87
CA TRP A 559 -43.21 -12.06 -19.78
C TRP A 559 -43.74 -12.75 -21.05
N GLY A 560 -43.39 -12.19 -22.22
CA GLY A 560 -43.84 -12.64 -23.54
C GLY A 560 -43.76 -14.14 -23.77
#